data_AF-A0A955XKY2-F1
#
_entry.id   AF-A0A955XKY2-F1
#
_cell.length_a   1.000
_cell.length_b   1.000
_cell.length_c   1.000
_cell.angle_alpha   90.00
_cell.angle_beta   90.00
_cell.angle_gamma   90.00
#
_symmetry.space_group_name_H-M   'P 1'
#
loop_
_entity.id
_entity.type
_entity.pdbx_description
1 polymer ?
#
loop_
_entity_poly.entity_id
_entity_poly.type
_entity_poly.pdbx_seq_one_letter_code
_entity_poly.pdbx_strand_id
1 'polypeptide(L)'
;MRADDLGHAWARQAQIDVERGVIECRMCRQRAGLDEALTLWRNGALVFAVCDRCSTSHDVLLTPTEAGVEVRARRRRPVVIGGGT
;
A
#
# COMPACT_ATOMS: atom_id res chain seq x y z
N MET A 1 -7.18 18.47 -15.53
CA MET A 1 -7.39 17.84 -14.20
C MET A 1 -6.09 17.97 -13.43
N ARG A 2 -6.10 18.66 -12.29
CA ARG A 2 -4.89 18.90 -11.49
C ARG A 2 -4.54 17.64 -10.68
N ALA A 3 -3.28 17.50 -10.27
CA ALA A 3 -2.84 16.34 -9.47
C ALA A 3 -3.64 16.19 -8.17
N ASP A 4 -4.02 17.30 -7.56
CA ASP A 4 -4.83 17.33 -6.34
C ASP A 4 -6.25 16.79 -6.58
N ASP A 5 -6.86 17.06 -7.74
CA ASP A 5 -8.18 16.54 -8.09
C ASP A 5 -8.17 15.00 -8.20
N LEU A 6 -7.09 14.46 -8.77
CA LEU A 6 -6.89 13.02 -8.90
C LEU A 6 -6.66 12.36 -7.53
N GLY A 7 -5.92 13.02 -6.65
CA GLY A 7 -5.70 12.57 -5.27
C GLY A 7 -7.01 12.48 -4.48
N HIS A 8 -7.87 13.50 -4.56
CA HIS A 8 -9.17 13.51 -3.89
C HIS A 8 -10.14 12.46 -4.45
N ALA A 9 -10.18 12.29 -5.78
CA ALA A 9 -11.04 11.30 -6.41
C ALA A 9 -10.65 9.87 -5.99
N TRP A 10 -9.34 9.58 -5.94
CA TRP A 10 -8.84 8.29 -5.47
C TRP A 10 -9.17 8.05 -4.00
N ALA A 11 -8.92 9.04 -3.13
CA ALA A 11 -9.22 8.92 -1.70
C ALA A 11 -10.71 8.62 -1.46
N ARG A 12 -11.61 9.26 -2.22
CA ARG A 12 -13.05 9.00 -2.15
C ARG A 12 -13.40 7.58 -2.60
N GLN A 13 -12.85 7.12 -3.72
CA GLN A 13 -13.09 5.75 -4.19
C GLN A 13 -12.57 4.71 -3.21
N ALA A 14 -11.40 4.95 -2.61
CA ALA A 14 -10.83 4.07 -1.59
C ALA A 14 -11.74 3.95 -0.36
N GLN A 15 -12.40 5.02 0.08
CA GLN A 15 -13.37 4.94 1.18
C GLN A 15 -14.62 4.12 0.80
N ILE A 16 -15.16 4.32 -0.40
CA ILE A 16 -16.31 3.53 -0.88
C ILE A 16 -15.97 2.04 -0.94
N ASP A 17 -14.76 1.71 -1.38
CA ASP A 17 -14.29 0.32 -1.45
C ASP A 17 -14.17 -0.27 -0.02
N VAL A 18 -13.64 0.50 0.94
CA VAL A 18 -13.56 0.11 2.35
C VAL A 18 -14.93 -0.16 2.97
N GLU A 19 -15.92 0.69 2.71
CA GLU A 19 -17.30 0.49 3.18
C GLU A 19 -17.90 -0.83 2.66
N ARG A 20 -17.39 -1.33 1.54
CA ARG A 20 -17.77 -2.62 0.93
C ARG A 20 -16.87 -3.77 1.37
N GLY A 21 -15.93 -3.53 2.29
CA GLY A 21 -14.99 -4.53 2.79
C GLY A 21 -13.90 -4.91 1.79
N VAL A 22 -13.58 -4.06 0.82
CA VAL A 22 -12.55 -4.32 -0.20
C VAL A 22 -11.56 -3.17 -0.31
N ILE A 23 -10.41 -3.44 -0.92
CA ILE A 23 -9.41 -2.43 -1.28
C ILE A 23 -8.99 -2.57 -2.73
N GLU A 24 -8.49 -1.51 -3.34
CA GLU A 24 -7.66 -1.60 -4.55
C GLU A 24 -6.18 -1.64 -4.13
N CYS A 25 -5.49 -2.74 -4.46
CA CYS A 25 -4.08 -2.89 -4.10
C CYS A 25 -3.22 -1.87 -4.84
N ARG A 26 -2.45 -1.07 -4.10
CA ARG A 26 -1.60 0.00 -4.66
C ARG A 26 -0.51 -0.51 -5.60
N MET A 27 -0.15 -1.80 -5.51
CA MET A 27 0.88 -2.41 -6.36
C MET A 27 0.31 -3.04 -7.63
N CYS A 28 -0.63 -3.98 -7.51
CA CYS A 28 -1.14 -4.73 -8.66
C CYS A 28 -2.44 -4.16 -9.26
N ARG A 29 -3.05 -3.15 -8.62
CA ARG A 29 -4.34 -2.53 -8.99
C ARG A 29 -5.52 -3.50 -9.05
N GLN A 30 -5.37 -4.68 -8.46
CA GLN A 30 -6.46 -5.65 -8.30
C GLN A 30 -7.20 -5.37 -7.00
N ARG A 31 -8.49 -5.72 -6.97
CA ARG A 31 -9.28 -5.70 -5.75
C ARG A 31 -8.99 -6.92 -4.88
N ALA A 32 -9.00 -6.73 -3.57
CA ALA A 32 -8.87 -7.79 -2.56
C ALA A 32 -9.78 -7.48 -1.35
N GLY A 33 -10.04 -8.48 -0.52
CA GLY A 33 -10.70 -8.28 0.77
C GLY A 33 -9.90 -7.32 1.65
N LEU A 34 -10.60 -6.49 2.44
CA LEU A 34 -9.97 -5.59 3.40
C LEU A 34 -9.19 -6.35 4.49
N ASP A 35 -9.64 -7.56 4.82
CA ASP A 35 -9.03 -8.52 5.73
C ASP A 35 -7.84 -9.29 5.12
N GLU A 36 -7.69 -9.27 3.80
CA GLU A 36 -6.59 -9.89 3.04
C GLU A 36 -5.56 -8.86 2.57
N ALA A 37 -5.39 -7.77 3.33
CA ALA A 37 -4.55 -6.66 2.95
C ALA A 37 -3.79 -6.03 4.13
N LEU A 38 -2.54 -5.67 3.86
CA LEU A 38 -1.81 -4.68 4.65
C LEU A 38 -2.43 -3.31 4.38
N THR A 39 -2.95 -2.65 5.42
CA THR A 39 -3.60 -1.34 5.33
C THR A 39 -2.91 -0.30 6.19
N LEU A 40 -2.95 0.95 5.73
CA LEU A 40 -2.53 2.13 6.49
C LEU A 40 -3.69 3.11 6.53
N TRP A 41 -3.98 3.58 7.74
CA TRP A 41 -5.09 4.46 8.04
C TRP A 41 -4.59 5.77 8.63
N ARG A 42 -5.28 6.87 8.28
CA ARG A 42 -5.07 8.17 8.90
C ARG A 42 -6.42 8.80 9.20
N ASN A 43 -6.68 9.10 10.48
CA ASN A 43 -7.94 9.71 10.94
C ASN A 43 -9.19 8.96 10.45
N GLY A 44 -9.15 7.62 10.47
CA GLY A 44 -10.26 6.78 10.00
C GLY A 44 -10.37 6.61 8.49
N ALA A 45 -9.57 7.32 7.69
CA ALA A 45 -9.54 7.15 6.24
C ALA A 45 -8.43 6.17 5.83
N LEU A 46 -8.75 5.24 4.94
CA LEU A 46 -7.74 4.40 4.29
C LEU A 46 -6.89 5.26 3.34
N VAL A 47 -5.57 5.27 3.56
CA VAL A 47 -4.62 6.07 2.78
C VAL A 47 -3.66 5.22 1.95
N PHE A 48 -3.53 3.93 2.26
CA PHE A 48 -2.72 2.99 1.49
C PHE A 48 -3.16 1.55 1.80
N ALA A 49 -3.19 0.69 0.79
CA ALA A 49 -3.47 -0.73 0.95
C ALA A 49 -2.68 -1.58 -0.07
N VAL A 50 -2.23 -2.74 0.36
CA VAL A 50 -1.55 -3.75 -0.48
C VAL A 50 -2.11 -5.11 -0.13
N CYS A 51 -2.60 -5.85 -1.14
CA CYS A 51 -3.13 -7.20 -0.93
C CYS A 51 -2.03 -8.19 -0.51
N ASP A 52 -2.43 -9.28 0.13
CA ASP A 52 -1.52 -10.29 0.67
C ASP A 52 -0.59 -10.91 -0.37
N ARG A 53 -1.05 -11.08 -1.61
CA ARG A 53 -0.19 -11.53 -2.71
C ARG A 53 1.02 -10.61 -2.93
N CYS A 54 0.78 -9.31 -2.85
CA CYS A 54 1.81 -8.30 -3.05
C CYS A 54 2.66 -8.12 -1.78
N SER A 55 2.06 -8.09 -0.59
CA SER A 55 2.78 -7.98 0.69
C SER A 55 3.65 -9.22 0.99
N THR A 56 3.28 -10.40 0.49
CA THR A 56 4.06 -11.64 0.65
C THR A 56 5.27 -11.68 -0.30
N SER A 57 5.19 -11.03 -1.45
CA SER A 57 6.26 -10.98 -2.45
C SER A 57 7.23 -9.80 -2.26
N HIS A 58 6.91 -8.88 -1.36
CA HIS A 58 7.68 -7.66 -1.11
C HIS A 58 7.92 -7.46 0.39
N ASP A 59 9.04 -6.83 0.72
CA ASP A 59 9.22 -6.22 2.03
C ASP A 59 8.64 -4.81 1.93
N VAL A 60 7.55 -4.58 2.66
CA VAL A 60 6.86 -3.29 2.71
C VAL A 60 7.16 -2.65 4.06
N LEU A 61 7.84 -1.51 4.02
CA LEU A 61 8.18 -0.71 5.19
C LEU A 61 7.35 0.57 5.19
N LEU A 62 6.68 0.81 6.31
CA LEU A 62 5.92 2.02 6.58
C LEU A 62 6.65 2.79 7.69
N THR A 63 7.19 3.96 7.35
CA THR A 63 7.99 4.77 8.29
C THR A 63 7.30 6.10 8.53
N PRO A 64 6.88 6.44 9.76
CA PRO A 64 6.42 7.78 10.10
C PRO A 64 7.53 8.81 9.89
N THR A 65 7.21 9.96 9.31
CA THR A 65 8.10 11.11 9.09
C THR A 65 7.36 12.40 9.45
N GLU A 66 8.08 13.53 9.52
CA GLU A 66 7.46 14.84 9.77
C GLU A 66 6.43 15.23 8.68
N ALA A 67 6.62 14.74 7.45
CA ALA A 67 5.72 15.01 6.33
C ALA A 67 4.55 14.03 6.21
N GLY A 68 4.54 12.91 6.95
CA GLY A 68 3.51 11.89 6.87
C GLY A 68 4.02 10.47 7.09
N VAL A 69 3.62 9.54 6.24
CA VAL A 69 4.14 8.16 6.26
C VAL A 69 4.85 7.92 4.93
N GLU A 70 6.13 7.61 5.01
CA GLU A 70 6.90 7.15 3.87
C GLU A 70 6.65 5.65 3.67
N VAL A 71 6.32 5.27 2.44
CA VAL A 71 6.11 3.88 2.07
C VAL A 71 7.22 3.42 1.13
N ARG A 72 8.02 2.46 1.59
CA ARG A 72 9.03 1.78 0.76
C ARG A 72 8.61 0.34 0.54
N ALA A 73 8.71 -0.12 -0.69
CA ALA A 73 8.50 -1.52 -1.02
C ALA A 73 9.64 -2.03 -1.88
N ARG A 74 10.19 -3.19 -1.51
CA ARG A 74 11.21 -3.88 -2.29
C ARG A 74 10.80 -5.32 -2.52
N ARG A 75 10.95 -5.82 -3.74
CA ARG A 75 10.69 -7.24 -4.03
C ARG A 75 11.63 -8.10 -3.20
N ARG A 76 11.08 -9.12 -2.51
CA ARG A 76 11.89 -10.12 -1.83
C ARG A 76 12.73 -10.85 -2.87
N ARG A 77 14.05 -10.68 -2.79
CA ARG A 77 15.04 -11.48 -3.51
C ARG A 77 16.12 -11.84 -2.49
N PRO A 78 16.70 -13.06 -2.58
CA PRO A 78 17.79 -13.42 -1.68
C PRO A 78 18.94 -12.42 -1.86
N VAL A 79 19.42 -11.87 -0.74
CA VAL A 79 20.71 -11.18 -0.71
C VAL A 79 21.77 -12.26 -0.62
N VAL A 80 22.40 -12.58 -1.75
CA VAL A 80 23.51 -13.54 -1.78
C VAL A 80 24.76 -12.80 -1.33
N ILE A 81 25.19 -13.03 -0.09
CA ILE A 81 26.49 -12.56 0.40
C ILE A 81 27.50 -13.67 0.07
N GLY A 82 28.16 -13.56 -1.08
CA GLY A 82 29.32 -14.40 -1.42
C GLY A 82 30.58 -13.79 -0.81
N GLY A 83 31.32 -14.59 -0.02
CA GLY A 83 32.62 -14.18 0.51
C GLY A 83 33.60 -13.94 -0.61
N GLY A 84 34.16 -12.72 -0.68
CA GLY A 84 35.32 -12.46 -1.52
C GLY A 84 36.49 -13.31 -1.04
N THR A 85 37.12 -14.01 -1.97
CA THR A 85 38.44 -14.63 -1.81
C THR A 85 39.50 -13.58 -1.54
#